data_AF-A0A9E7R167-F1
#
_entry.id   AF-A0A9E7R167-F1
#
_cell.length_a   1.000
_cell.length_b   1.000
_cell.length_c   1.000
_cell.angle_alpha   90.00
_cell.angle_beta   90.00
_cell.angle_gamma   90.00
#
_symmetry.space_group_name_H-M   'P 1'
#
loop_
_entity.id
_entity.type
_entity.pdbx_description
1 polymer ?
#
loop_
_entity_poly.entity_id
_entity_poly.type
_entity_poly.pdbx_seq_one_letter_code
_entity_poly.pdbx_strand_id
1 'polypeptide(L)'
;MLEDRLWKVTRTRPARVVYEALAARGVKAATMLLYVCEEVPAVRPPEGVTFARYTGGAYPADARAEAYADLDPADEVLFALVDGEYAGRVFLSARPVTETAIDETVDREGAYVWRLFTDPAFRGRGVASALVGRGVALAREAFGVDRAYALVARDNYPSKRTFESNGFEARERVDYWRVGRASRRRWRSLDDE
;
A
#
# COMPACT_ATOMS: atom_id res chain seq x y z
N MET A 1 4.38 11.75 26.11
CA MET A 1 5.79 11.44 25.72
C MET A 1 6.10 9.93 25.82
N LEU A 2 5.16 9.06 25.39
CA LEU A 2 5.26 7.59 25.46
C LEU A 2 4.88 6.90 24.13
N GLU A 3 4.51 7.68 23.11
CA GLU A 3 4.07 7.16 21.80
C GLU A 3 5.23 6.87 20.83
N ASP A 4 6.42 7.40 21.10
CA ASP A 4 7.52 7.45 20.13
C ASP A 4 8.41 6.19 20.09
N ARG A 5 8.06 5.17 20.89
CA ARG A 5 8.84 3.92 21.03
C ARG A 5 8.10 2.63 20.68
N LEU A 6 6.77 2.67 20.46
CA LEU A 6 6.00 1.46 20.14
C LEU A 6 6.37 0.87 18.78
N TRP A 7 6.71 1.72 17.80
CA TRP A 7 7.04 1.30 16.43
C TRP A 7 8.36 0.50 16.32
N LYS A 8 9.28 0.65 17.28
CA LYS A 8 10.50 -0.18 17.34
C LYS A 8 10.23 -1.58 17.91
N VAL A 9 9.18 -1.73 18.72
CA VAL A 9 8.86 -3.00 19.38
C VAL A 9 8.34 -4.00 18.34
N THR A 10 7.48 -3.59 17.40
CA THR A 10 6.86 -4.44 16.37
C THR A 10 7.85 -5.01 15.33
N ARG A 11 9.12 -4.56 15.30
CA ARG A 11 10.19 -5.11 14.43
C ARG A 11 11.04 -6.20 15.06
N THR A 12 10.86 -6.51 16.35
CA THR A 12 11.58 -7.63 16.98
C THR A 12 10.84 -8.95 16.72
N ARG A 13 11.56 -10.03 16.39
CA ARG A 13 11.01 -11.40 16.30
C ARG A 13 9.98 -11.71 17.41
N PRO A 14 10.22 -11.40 18.69
CA PRO A 14 9.25 -11.64 19.76
C PRO A 14 7.93 -10.84 19.61
N ALA A 15 7.95 -9.58 19.18
CA ALA A 15 6.71 -8.82 19.01
C ALA A 15 5.86 -9.31 17.83
N ARG A 16 6.51 -9.78 16.76
CA ARG A 16 5.83 -10.43 15.64
C ARG A 16 5.16 -11.75 16.05
N VAL A 17 5.84 -12.55 16.87
CA VAL A 17 5.28 -13.79 17.44
C VAL A 17 4.09 -13.51 18.36
N VAL A 18 4.15 -12.46 19.19
CA VAL A 18 3.01 -12.05 20.03
C VAL A 18 1.85 -11.56 19.17
N TYR A 19 2.12 -10.76 18.14
CA TYR A 19 1.08 -10.29 17.21
C TYR A 19 0.43 -11.45 16.44
N GLU A 20 1.22 -12.39 15.92
CA GLU A 20 0.73 -13.59 15.25
C GLU A 20 -0.05 -14.50 16.23
N ALA A 21 0.37 -14.63 17.48
CA ALA A 21 -0.33 -15.41 18.52
C ALA A 21 -1.65 -14.77 18.97
N LEU A 22 -1.74 -13.44 18.94
CA LEU A 22 -2.97 -12.68 19.16
C LEU A 22 -3.91 -12.80 17.95
N ALA A 23 -3.38 -12.67 16.73
CA ALA A 23 -4.12 -12.88 15.49
C ALA A 23 -4.72 -14.29 15.41
N ALA A 24 -3.94 -15.32 15.80
CA ALA A 24 -4.39 -16.70 15.91
C ALA A 24 -5.51 -16.91 16.95
N ARG A 25 -5.60 -16.01 17.95
CA ARG A 25 -6.69 -15.97 18.94
C ARG A 25 -7.83 -15.03 18.55
N GLY A 26 -7.85 -14.57 17.31
CA GLY A 26 -8.88 -13.66 16.81
C GLY A 26 -8.78 -12.23 17.34
N VAL A 27 -7.61 -11.83 17.83
CA VAL A 27 -7.32 -10.46 18.27
C VAL A 27 -6.56 -9.73 17.18
N LYS A 28 -7.09 -8.59 16.74
CA LYS A 28 -6.47 -7.72 15.74
C LYS A 28 -6.67 -6.28 16.13
N ALA A 29 -5.64 -5.46 15.92
CA ALA A 29 -5.74 -4.02 16.09
C ALA A 29 -4.86 -3.35 15.03
N ALA A 30 -5.41 -2.34 14.36
CA ALA A 30 -4.70 -1.58 13.34
C ALA A 30 -5.16 -0.12 13.38
N THR A 31 -4.23 0.79 13.16
CA THR A 31 -4.55 2.17 12.80
C THR A 31 -3.94 2.44 11.44
N MET A 32 -4.77 2.84 10.47
CA MET A 32 -4.33 3.20 9.13
C MET A 32 -4.70 4.64 8.81
N LEU A 33 -3.91 5.25 7.92
CA LEU A 33 -4.14 6.57 7.37
C LEU A 33 -4.55 6.40 5.91
N LEU A 34 -5.64 7.06 5.51
CA LEU A 34 -6.04 7.19 4.12
C LEU A 34 -5.28 8.38 3.52
N TYR A 35 -4.39 8.05 2.60
CA TYR A 35 -3.66 8.99 1.79
C TYR A 35 -4.40 9.21 0.47
N VAL A 36 -4.50 10.45 0.01
CA VAL A 36 -5.16 10.84 -1.24
C VAL A 36 -4.19 11.68 -2.08
N CYS A 37 -4.18 11.44 -3.38
CA CYS A 37 -3.43 12.22 -4.36
C CYS A 37 -4.37 12.63 -5.50
N GLU A 38 -4.45 13.93 -5.76
CA GLU A 38 -5.35 14.53 -6.76
C GLU A 38 -4.62 14.98 -8.03
N GLU A 39 -3.29 14.89 -8.05
CA GLU A 39 -2.45 15.31 -9.18
C GLU A 39 -1.58 14.14 -9.67
N VAL A 40 -1.06 14.20 -10.90
CA VAL A 40 -0.07 13.20 -11.35
C VAL A 40 1.28 13.68 -10.83
N PRO A 41 2.00 12.89 -10.01
CA PRO A 41 3.32 13.29 -9.54
C PRO A 41 4.27 13.40 -10.73
N ALA A 42 4.98 14.53 -10.86
CA ALA A 42 6.02 14.73 -11.87
C ALA A 42 7.33 14.01 -11.48
N VAL A 43 7.25 12.71 -11.15
CA VAL A 43 8.39 11.94 -10.68
C VAL A 43 9.14 11.35 -11.86
N ARG A 44 10.39 11.79 -12.03
CA ARG A 44 11.32 11.15 -12.96
C ARG A 44 11.86 9.88 -12.32
N PRO A 45 11.77 8.71 -12.99
CA PRO A 45 12.38 7.50 -12.47
C PRO A 45 13.90 7.68 -12.34
N PRO A 46 14.53 7.11 -11.30
CA PRO A 46 15.98 7.06 -11.20
C PRO A 46 16.63 6.39 -12.43
N GLU A 47 17.90 6.69 -12.68
CA GLU A 47 18.66 6.01 -13.73
C GLU A 47 18.64 4.48 -13.55
N GLY A 48 18.53 3.75 -14.66
CA GLY A 48 18.43 2.29 -14.67
C GLY A 48 17.06 1.74 -14.26
N VAL A 49 16.14 2.57 -13.73
CA VAL A 49 14.78 2.15 -13.37
C VAL A 49 13.87 2.21 -14.60
N THR A 50 13.34 1.07 -14.97
CA THR A 50 12.31 0.92 -16.02
C THR A 50 11.07 0.24 -15.46
N PHE A 51 9.98 0.22 -16.22
CA PHE A 51 8.71 -0.34 -15.76
C PHE A 51 8.12 -1.33 -16.75
N ALA A 52 7.48 -2.37 -16.22
CA ALA A 52 6.67 -3.32 -16.97
C ALA A 52 5.24 -3.34 -16.41
N ARG A 53 4.25 -3.19 -17.29
CA ARG A 53 2.82 -3.21 -16.96
C ARG A 53 2.25 -4.59 -17.25
N TYR A 54 1.40 -5.08 -16.36
CA TYR A 54 0.66 -6.34 -16.51
C TYR A 54 -0.81 -6.14 -16.11
N THR A 55 -1.71 -6.84 -16.80
CA THR A 55 -3.16 -6.76 -16.61
C THR A 55 -3.83 -8.08 -17.04
N GLY A 56 -5.10 -8.30 -16.70
CA GLY A 56 -5.88 -9.43 -17.23
C GLY A 56 -5.39 -10.82 -16.82
N GLY A 57 -4.73 -10.95 -15.67
CA GLY A 57 -4.17 -12.23 -15.22
C GLY A 57 -2.88 -12.65 -15.92
N ALA A 58 -2.36 -11.87 -16.87
CA ALA A 58 -1.10 -12.12 -17.58
C ALA A 58 0.12 -11.73 -16.74
N TYR A 59 0.15 -12.12 -15.46
CA TYR A 59 1.23 -11.82 -14.54
C TYR A 59 2.39 -12.82 -14.70
N PRO A 60 3.63 -12.43 -14.42
CA PRO A 60 4.76 -13.35 -14.51
C PRO A 60 4.57 -14.57 -13.62
N ALA A 61 4.70 -15.76 -14.21
CA ALA A 61 4.69 -17.03 -13.50
C ALA A 61 6.02 -17.21 -12.76
N ASP A 62 6.14 -16.58 -11.59
CA ASP A 62 7.32 -16.65 -10.74
C ASP A 62 6.96 -17.07 -9.30
N ALA A 63 7.96 -17.14 -8.42
CA ALA A 63 7.78 -17.45 -7.00
C ALA A 63 6.86 -16.46 -6.24
N ARG A 64 6.30 -15.46 -6.91
CA ARG A 64 5.41 -14.44 -6.35
C ARG A 64 3.96 -14.64 -6.77
N ALA A 65 3.60 -15.78 -7.39
CA ALA A 65 2.24 -16.10 -7.80
C ALA A 65 1.19 -15.90 -6.70
N GLU A 66 1.51 -16.23 -5.44
CA GLU A 66 0.63 -16.00 -4.28
C GLU A 66 0.26 -14.53 -4.08
N ALA A 67 1.13 -13.59 -4.47
CA ALA A 67 0.86 -12.17 -4.36
C ALA A 67 -0.27 -11.70 -5.29
N TYR A 68 -0.54 -12.45 -6.36
CA TYR A 68 -1.54 -12.14 -7.38
C TYR A 68 -2.88 -12.84 -7.15
N ALA A 69 -2.99 -13.71 -6.13
CA ALA A 69 -4.17 -14.55 -5.92
C ALA A 69 -5.47 -13.75 -5.70
N ASP A 70 -5.37 -12.53 -5.17
CA ASP A 70 -6.51 -11.65 -4.89
C ASP A 70 -6.76 -10.59 -5.99
N LEU A 71 -5.99 -10.65 -7.09
CA LEU A 71 -6.15 -9.70 -8.20
C LEU A 71 -7.33 -10.09 -9.08
N ASP A 72 -8.13 -9.09 -9.40
CA ASP A 72 -9.15 -9.17 -10.42
C ASP A 72 -8.51 -8.92 -11.80
N PRO A 73 -9.02 -9.53 -12.90
CA PRO A 73 -8.53 -9.24 -14.24
C PRO A 73 -8.52 -7.76 -14.64
N ALA A 74 -9.37 -6.92 -14.03
CA ALA A 74 -9.40 -5.48 -14.24
C ALA A 74 -8.30 -4.71 -13.46
N ASP A 75 -7.58 -5.37 -12.56
CA ASP A 75 -6.49 -4.74 -11.80
C ASP A 75 -5.21 -4.61 -12.63
N GLU A 76 -4.52 -3.49 -12.42
CA GLU A 76 -3.24 -3.21 -13.04
C GLU A 76 -2.09 -3.52 -12.07
N VAL A 77 -1.02 -4.08 -12.62
CA VAL A 77 0.21 -4.38 -11.88
C VAL A 77 1.38 -3.70 -12.59
N LEU A 78 2.08 -2.86 -11.85
CA LEU A 78 3.28 -2.20 -12.35
C LEU A 78 4.51 -2.77 -11.65
N PHE A 79 5.42 -3.32 -12.43
CA PHE A 79 6.73 -3.74 -11.95
C PHE A 79 7.75 -2.64 -12.18
N ALA A 80 8.69 -2.52 -11.25
CA ALA A 80 9.93 -1.78 -11.47
C ALA A 80 11.06 -2.76 -11.70
N LEU A 81 11.86 -2.46 -12.71
CA LEU A 81 13.07 -3.19 -13.05
C LEU A 81 14.25 -2.24 -12.86
N VAL A 82 15.32 -2.68 -12.20
CA VAL A 82 16.59 -1.97 -12.11
C VAL A 82 17.59 -2.74 -12.96
N ASP A 83 18.10 -2.12 -14.02
CA ASP A 83 19.02 -2.75 -14.96
C ASP A 83 18.48 -4.08 -15.54
N GLY A 84 17.16 -4.16 -15.72
CA GLY A 84 16.43 -5.34 -16.21
C GLY A 84 16.05 -6.37 -15.14
N GLU A 85 16.49 -6.22 -13.89
CA GLU A 85 16.16 -7.12 -12.79
C GLU A 85 14.95 -6.63 -11.99
N TYR A 86 14.06 -7.54 -11.58
CA TYR A 86 12.90 -7.22 -10.75
C TYR A 86 13.29 -6.56 -9.43
N ALA A 87 12.86 -5.31 -9.25
CA ALA A 87 13.15 -4.51 -8.06
C ALA A 87 11.92 -4.26 -7.17
N GLY A 88 10.71 -4.45 -7.68
CA GLY A 88 9.49 -4.24 -6.91
C GLY A 88 8.22 -4.17 -7.74
N ARG A 89 7.09 -3.95 -7.07
CA ARG A 89 5.77 -3.80 -7.71
C ARG A 89 4.82 -2.90 -6.93
N VAL A 90 3.76 -2.46 -7.60
CA VAL A 90 2.56 -1.88 -7.00
C VAL A 90 1.32 -2.38 -7.73
N PHE A 91 0.20 -2.53 -7.01
CA PHE A 91 -1.10 -2.88 -7.56
C PHE A 91 -2.01 -1.66 -7.59
N LEU A 92 -2.84 -1.58 -8.63
CA LEU A 92 -3.77 -0.49 -8.84
C LEU A 92 -5.16 -1.07 -9.16
N SER A 93 -6.18 -0.56 -8.48
CA SER A 93 -7.57 -1.03 -8.64
C SER A 93 -8.54 0.15 -8.65
N ALA A 94 -9.44 0.23 -9.63
CA ALA A 94 -10.56 1.19 -9.64
C ALA A 94 -11.90 0.55 -9.20
N ARG A 95 -11.81 -0.59 -8.52
CA ARG A 95 -12.93 -1.34 -7.94
C ARG A 95 -12.80 -1.39 -6.41
N PRO A 96 -13.85 -1.82 -5.69
CA PRO A 96 -13.73 -2.11 -4.28
C PRO A 96 -12.69 -3.22 -4.01
N VAL A 97 -11.83 -3.01 -3.01
CA VAL A 97 -10.77 -3.97 -2.59
C VAL A 97 -10.86 -4.23 -1.10
N THR A 98 -10.80 -5.51 -0.70
CA THR A 98 -10.77 -5.90 0.71
C THR A 98 -9.41 -5.57 1.33
N GLU A 99 -9.35 -4.55 2.18
CA GLU A 99 -8.18 -4.27 3.01
C GLU A 99 -8.22 -5.18 4.23
N THR A 100 -7.42 -6.24 4.15
CA THR A 100 -7.32 -7.20 5.24
C THR A 100 -6.89 -6.52 6.52
N ALA A 101 -6.01 -5.52 6.56
CA ALA A 101 -5.52 -4.93 7.81
C ALA A 101 -6.65 -4.37 8.72
N ILE A 102 -7.78 -3.98 8.13
CA ILE A 102 -8.96 -3.47 8.85
C ILE A 102 -10.22 -4.32 8.64
N ASP A 103 -10.11 -5.49 8.00
CA ASP A 103 -11.22 -6.38 7.65
C ASP A 103 -12.40 -5.60 7.01
N GLU A 104 -12.11 -4.75 6.03
CA GLU A 104 -13.08 -3.87 5.34
C GLU A 104 -12.89 -3.87 3.83
N THR A 105 -13.99 -3.82 3.09
CA THR A 105 -13.96 -3.50 1.66
C THR A 105 -13.86 -1.99 1.47
N VAL A 106 -12.71 -1.54 0.98
CA VAL A 106 -12.46 -0.13 0.67
C VAL A 106 -13.05 0.16 -0.69
N ASP A 107 -14.07 1.02 -0.71
CA ASP A 107 -14.72 1.53 -1.90
C ASP A 107 -14.68 3.06 -1.82
N ARG A 108 -13.72 3.66 -2.51
CA ARG A 108 -13.53 5.11 -2.57
C ARG A 108 -13.36 5.50 -4.03
N GLU A 109 -13.80 6.72 -4.33
CA GLU A 109 -13.64 7.31 -5.66
C GLU A 109 -12.16 7.43 -6.02
N GLY A 110 -11.81 6.95 -7.22
CA GLY A 110 -10.44 6.94 -7.74
C GLY A 110 -9.81 5.55 -7.73
N ALA A 111 -8.50 5.51 -7.96
CA ALA A 111 -7.73 4.27 -7.96
C ALA A 111 -7.07 3.99 -6.61
N TYR A 112 -7.29 2.79 -6.08
CA TYR A 112 -6.57 2.30 -4.92
C TYR A 112 -5.16 1.87 -5.32
N VAL A 113 -4.15 2.42 -4.67
CA VAL A 113 -2.73 2.07 -4.80
C VAL A 113 -2.33 1.22 -3.60
N TRP A 114 -2.10 -0.06 -3.81
CA TRP A 114 -1.98 -1.03 -2.72
C TRP A 114 -0.90 -2.09 -2.95
N ARG A 115 -0.57 -2.80 -1.86
CA ARG A 115 0.48 -3.85 -1.83
C ARG A 115 1.81 -3.42 -2.47
N LEU A 116 2.21 -2.15 -2.26
CA LEU A 116 3.51 -1.65 -2.67
C LEU A 116 4.63 -2.50 -2.04
N PHE A 117 5.51 -3.00 -2.88
CA PHE A 117 6.65 -3.82 -2.47
C PHE A 117 7.91 -3.39 -3.21
N THR A 118 9.00 -3.29 -2.45
CA THR A 118 10.35 -3.13 -3.02
C THR A 118 11.23 -4.22 -2.44
N ASP A 119 11.89 -4.94 -3.33
CA ASP A 119 12.84 -5.98 -2.98
C ASP A 119 13.94 -5.39 -2.08
N PRO A 120 14.27 -6.03 -0.94
CA PRO A 120 15.32 -5.57 -0.05
C PRO A 120 16.64 -5.19 -0.72
N ALA A 121 17.06 -5.92 -1.75
CA ALA A 121 18.32 -5.67 -2.46
C ALA A 121 18.33 -4.32 -3.22
N PHE A 122 17.15 -3.79 -3.54
CA PHE A 122 16.98 -2.56 -4.32
C PHE A 122 16.46 -1.36 -3.50
N ARG A 123 16.41 -1.49 -2.16
CA ARG A 123 15.98 -0.39 -1.29
C ARG A 123 16.98 0.75 -1.26
N GLY A 124 16.48 1.96 -0.96
CA GLY A 124 17.30 3.17 -0.93
C GLY A 124 17.66 3.72 -2.32
N ARG A 125 17.21 3.07 -3.41
CA ARG A 125 17.45 3.49 -4.80
C ARG A 125 16.29 4.26 -5.44
N GLY A 126 15.31 4.72 -4.65
CA GLY A 126 14.15 5.46 -5.16
C GLY A 126 13.08 4.61 -5.86
N VAL A 127 13.23 3.28 -5.92
CA VAL A 127 12.30 2.37 -6.62
C VAL A 127 10.85 2.50 -6.13
N ALA A 128 10.64 2.55 -4.81
CA ALA A 128 9.30 2.69 -4.23
C ALA A 128 8.61 3.99 -4.67
N SER A 129 9.34 5.12 -4.61
CA SER A 129 8.82 6.41 -5.04
C SER A 129 8.52 6.42 -6.54
N ALA A 130 9.39 5.81 -7.36
CA ALA A 130 9.18 5.70 -8.80
C ALA A 130 7.95 4.83 -9.14
N LEU A 131 7.75 3.71 -8.41
CA LEU A 131 6.55 2.87 -8.53
C LEU A 131 5.27 3.62 -8.20
N VAL A 132 5.25 4.38 -7.10
CA VAL A 132 4.06 5.17 -6.71
C VAL A 132 3.76 6.24 -7.76
N GLY A 133 4.75 7.05 -8.14
CA GLY A 133 4.54 8.12 -9.12
C GLY A 133 4.08 7.60 -10.49
N ARG A 134 4.76 6.58 -11.03
CA ARG A 134 4.34 5.96 -12.31
C ARG A 134 3.02 5.21 -12.16
N GLY A 135 2.74 4.61 -11.00
CA GLY A 135 1.49 3.93 -10.70
C GLY A 135 0.30 4.88 -10.73
N VAL A 136 0.42 6.09 -10.17
CA VAL A 136 -0.64 7.12 -10.25
C VAL A 136 -0.88 7.55 -11.70
N ALA A 137 0.18 7.78 -12.49
CA ALA A 137 0.03 8.08 -13.91
C ALA A 137 -0.68 6.93 -14.66
N LEU A 138 -0.26 5.69 -14.42
CA LEU A 138 -0.87 4.51 -15.01
C LEU A 138 -2.35 4.35 -14.61
N ALA A 139 -2.70 4.60 -13.35
CA ALA A 139 -4.08 4.53 -12.89
C ALA A 139 -4.99 5.51 -13.64
N ARG A 140 -4.51 6.74 -13.90
CA ARG A 140 -5.23 7.70 -14.75
C ARG A 140 -5.39 7.18 -16.17
N GLU A 141 -4.29 6.71 -16.77
CA GLU A 141 -4.26 6.18 -18.15
C GLU A 141 -5.20 4.96 -18.33
N ALA A 142 -5.23 4.04 -17.35
CA ALA A 142 -5.93 2.78 -17.45
C ALA A 142 -7.41 2.86 -17.03
N PHE A 143 -7.72 3.68 -16.02
CA PHE A 143 -9.06 3.73 -15.43
C PHE A 143 -9.82 5.02 -15.71
N GLY A 144 -9.17 6.05 -16.26
CA GLY A 144 -9.81 7.34 -16.54
C GLY A 144 -10.21 8.11 -15.28
N VAL A 145 -9.53 7.87 -14.15
CA VAL A 145 -9.81 8.51 -12.86
C VAL A 145 -8.83 9.63 -12.57
N ASP A 146 -9.27 10.68 -11.90
CA ASP A 146 -8.44 11.85 -11.57
C ASP A 146 -7.82 11.79 -10.17
N ARG A 147 -8.16 10.79 -9.36
CA ARG A 147 -7.70 10.63 -7.98
C ARG A 147 -7.10 9.24 -7.77
N ALA A 148 -6.07 9.20 -6.93
CA ALA A 148 -5.55 7.96 -6.36
C ALA A 148 -5.60 8.02 -4.83
N TYR A 149 -5.75 6.87 -4.18
CA TYR A 149 -5.72 6.76 -2.72
C TYR A 149 -4.97 5.52 -2.26
N ALA A 150 -4.51 5.53 -1.01
CA ALA A 150 -3.80 4.40 -0.39
C ALA A 150 -4.11 4.34 1.11
N LEU A 151 -4.16 3.13 1.69
CA LEU A 151 -4.19 2.96 3.13
C LEU A 151 -2.81 2.54 3.61
N VAL A 152 -2.28 3.31 4.54
CA VAL A 152 -0.94 3.10 5.09
C VAL A 152 -1.05 2.94 6.59
N ALA A 153 -0.50 1.85 7.14
CA ALA A 153 -0.44 1.67 8.58
C ALA A 153 0.29 2.86 9.24
N ARG A 154 -0.24 3.35 10.37
CA ARG A 154 0.26 4.56 11.07
C ARG A 154 1.75 4.49 11.39
N ASP A 155 2.26 3.30 11.69
CA ASP A 155 3.65 3.03 12.06
C ASP A 155 4.56 2.67 10.87
N ASN A 156 4.02 2.62 9.64
CA ASN A 156 4.79 2.35 8.43
C ASN A 156 5.41 3.63 7.86
N TYR A 157 6.34 4.23 8.62
CA TYR A 157 7.03 5.47 8.23
C TYR A 157 7.68 5.43 6.84
N PRO A 158 8.32 4.33 6.38
CA PRO A 158 8.87 4.29 5.02
C PRO A 158 7.80 4.45 3.94
N SER A 159 6.65 3.78 4.09
CA SER A 159 5.54 3.90 3.15
C SER A 159 4.95 5.32 3.20
N LYS A 160 4.69 5.85 4.39
CA LYS A 160 4.20 7.24 4.57
C LYS A 160 5.06 8.24 3.81
N ARG A 161 6.38 8.22 4.05
CA ARG A 161 7.31 9.12 3.34
C ARG A 161 7.31 8.93 1.84
N THR A 162 7.16 7.68 1.37
CA THR A 162 7.08 7.38 -0.07
C THR A 162 5.85 8.03 -0.68
N PHE A 163 4.67 7.85 -0.08
CA PHE A 163 3.42 8.45 -0.53
C PHE A 163 3.46 10.00 -0.43
N GLU A 164 3.89 10.55 0.70
CA GLU A 164 4.03 12.00 0.90
C GLU A 164 4.97 12.65 -0.12
N SER A 165 6.11 12.01 -0.42
CA SER A 165 7.04 12.49 -1.46
C SER A 165 6.47 12.45 -2.89
N ASN A 166 5.38 11.72 -3.09
CA ASN A 166 4.64 11.62 -4.34
C ASN A 166 3.35 12.45 -4.30
N GLY A 167 3.25 13.47 -3.43
CA GLY A 167 2.09 14.37 -3.41
C GLY A 167 0.81 13.74 -2.87
N PHE A 168 0.91 12.63 -2.13
CA PHE A 168 -0.22 12.14 -1.35
C PHE A 168 -0.29 12.85 -0.01
N GLU A 169 -1.50 13.15 0.43
CA GLU A 169 -1.79 13.76 1.73
C GLU A 169 -2.67 12.85 2.56
N ALA A 170 -2.38 12.71 3.85
CA ALA A 170 -3.24 11.97 4.77
C ALA A 170 -4.50 12.79 5.04
N ARG A 171 -5.69 12.25 4.72
CA ARG A 171 -6.98 12.93 4.88
C ARG A 171 -7.88 12.30 5.94
N GLU A 172 -7.79 10.99 6.13
CA GLU A 172 -8.56 10.28 7.15
C GLU A 172 -7.69 9.31 7.93
N ARG A 173 -8.14 8.95 9.14
CA ARG A 173 -7.61 7.85 9.94
C ARG A 173 -8.72 6.85 10.23
N VAL A 174 -8.41 5.56 10.13
CA VAL A 174 -9.24 4.48 10.62
C VAL A 174 -8.55 3.76 11.78
N ASP A 175 -9.22 3.72 12.93
CA ASP A 175 -8.87 2.87 14.06
C ASP A 175 -9.72 1.60 14.00
N TYR A 176 -9.08 0.44 14.06
CA TYR A 176 -9.72 -0.85 14.01
C TYR A 176 -9.26 -1.74 15.17
N TRP A 177 -10.22 -2.46 15.76
CA TRP A 177 -9.93 -3.63 16.57
C TRP A 177 -10.96 -4.74 16.36
N ARG A 178 -10.52 -5.97 16.60
CA ARG A 178 -11.34 -7.18 16.66
C ARG A 178 -10.85 -8.07 17.79
N VAL A 179 -11.79 -8.63 18.54
CA VAL A 179 -11.58 -9.65 19.57
C VAL A 179 -12.68 -10.70 19.40
N GLY A 180 -12.32 -11.85 18.84
CA GLY A 180 -13.28 -12.90 18.50
C GLY A 180 -14.29 -12.39 17.47
N ARG A 181 -15.59 -12.39 17.83
CA ARG A 181 -16.69 -11.89 16.98
C ARG A 181 -16.97 -10.40 17.15
N ALA A 182 -16.46 -9.77 18.21
CA ALA A 182 -16.62 -8.35 18.44
C ALA A 182 -15.58 -7.59 17.63
N SER A 183 -16.00 -6.60 16.86
CA SER A 183 -15.11 -5.69 16.16
C SER A 183 -15.66 -4.28 16.19
N ARG A 184 -14.77 -3.30 16.05
CA ARG A 184 -15.15 -1.90 15.88
C ARG A 184 -14.18 -1.22 14.95
N ARG A 185 -14.73 -0.42 14.05
CA ARG A 185 -14.01 0.46 13.12
C ARG A 185 -14.47 1.88 13.36
N ARG A 186 -13.55 2.84 13.33
CA ARG A 186 -13.86 4.26 13.44
C ARG A 186 -13.00 5.05 12.48
N TRP A 187 -13.64 5.59 11.45
CA TRP A 187 -13.07 6.59 10.55
C TRP A 187 -13.17 7.97 11.20
N ARG A 188 -12.16 8.80 10.98
CA ARG A 188 -12.13 10.22 11.37
C ARG A 188 -11.43 11.01 10.28
N SER A 189 -11.99 12.17 9.94
CA SER A 189 -11.27 13.17 9.17
C SER A 189 -10.05 13.64 9.96
N LEU A 190 -8.96 13.93 9.26
CA LEU A 190 -7.79 14.61 9.80
C LEU A 190 -7.85 16.12 9.57
N ASP A 191 -8.79 16.60 8.75
CA ASP A 191 -9.03 18.03 8.55
C ASP A 191 -9.74 18.67 9.77
N ASP A 192 -10.28 17.85 10.68
CA ASP A 192 -11.00 18.26 11.89
C ASP A 192 -10.12 18.25 13.18
N GLU A 193 -8.83 17.89 13.09
CA GLU A 193 -7.87 17.82 14.22
C GLU A 193 -6.86 18.98 14.22
#